data_AF-A0AAE1KIT2-F1
#
_entry.id   AF-A0AAE1KIT2-F1
#
_cell.length_a   1.000
_cell.length_b   1.000
_cell.length_c   1.000
_cell.angle_alpha   90.00
_cell.angle_beta   90.00
_cell.angle_gamma   90.00
#
_symmetry.space_group_name_H-M   'P 1'
#
loop_
_entity.id
_entity.type
_entity.pdbx_description
1 polymer ?
#
loop_
_entity_poly.entity_id
_entity_poly.type
_entity_poly.pdbx_seq_one_letter_code
_entity_poly.pdbx_strand_id
1 'polypeptide(L)'
;MHYLEQHLERLTAPNVISDLHSFFTCNISEAMKKETLDPWPSMVLLMKMKRRFGYKYGNKSLIESCEDRPVKVIKTIRTRVSWLKPLLNSLQDLKVIHLLRDPRATIPSGIKQGWFSINASKELCDYVKEDLHYGEQLQNHYPERLVVYARMYSHNQISTDTFLPS
;
A
#
# COMPACT_ATOMS: atom_id res chain seq x y z
N MET A 1 -5.54 16.95 16.73
CA MET A 1 -4.56 17.47 15.74
C MET A 1 -3.18 16.83 15.91
N HIS A 2 -2.65 16.71 17.13
CA HIS A 2 -1.28 16.22 17.37
C HIS A 2 -0.92 14.82 16.83
N TYR A 3 -1.91 13.91 16.73
CA TYR A 3 -1.69 12.53 16.26
C TYR A 3 -1.56 12.41 14.72
N LEU A 4 -2.23 13.30 13.97
CA LEU A 4 -2.18 13.31 12.50
C LEU A 4 -0.80 13.76 12.00
N GLU A 5 -0.18 14.72 12.69
CA GLU A 5 1.16 15.21 12.38
C GLU A 5 2.23 14.12 12.63
N GLN A 6 2.21 13.49 13.82
CA GLN A 6 3.09 12.34 14.11
C GLN A 6 2.89 11.14 13.16
N HIS A 7 1.67 10.94 12.66
CA HIS A 7 1.36 9.87 11.71
C HIS A 7 1.82 10.18 10.28
N LEU A 8 1.71 11.43 9.83
CA LEU A 8 2.21 11.85 8.53
C LEU A 8 3.75 11.82 8.49
N GLU A 9 4.42 12.12 9.60
CA GLU A 9 5.88 11.98 9.76
C GLU A 9 6.36 10.52 9.64
N ARG A 10 5.53 9.54 10.01
CA ARG A 10 5.85 8.11 9.81
C ARG A 10 5.65 7.63 8.37
N LEU A 11 4.81 8.29 7.59
CA LEU A 11 4.49 7.94 6.19
C LEU A 11 5.54 8.41 5.18
N THR A 12 6.81 8.41 5.58
CA THR A 12 7.91 8.69 4.66
C THR A 12 8.26 7.42 3.87
N ALA A 13 8.74 7.61 2.64
CA ALA A 13 9.22 6.51 1.80
C ALA A 13 10.16 5.53 2.53
N PRO A 14 11.23 5.97 3.23
CA PRO A 14 12.17 5.05 3.88
C PRO A 14 11.51 4.19 4.97
N ASN A 15 10.63 4.78 5.78
CA ASN A 15 9.94 4.05 6.84
C ASN A 15 9.02 2.98 6.26
N VAL A 16 8.19 3.35 5.27
CA VAL A 16 7.27 2.41 4.62
C VAL A 16 8.02 1.28 3.92
N ILE A 17 9.12 1.59 3.23
CA ILE A 17 9.97 0.57 2.59
C ILE A 17 10.56 -0.37 3.64
N SER A 18 11.10 0.17 4.74
CA SER A 18 11.67 -0.62 5.84
C SER A 18 10.63 -1.53 6.49
N ASP A 19 9.44 -1.02 6.76
CA ASP A 19 8.35 -1.78 7.38
C ASP A 19 7.87 -2.91 6.46
N LEU A 20 7.69 -2.64 5.17
CA LEU A 20 7.30 -3.66 4.19
C LEU A 20 8.38 -4.73 4.04
N HIS A 21 9.64 -4.33 3.96
CA HIS A 21 10.76 -5.26 3.91
C HIS A 21 10.80 -6.16 5.15
N SER A 22 10.65 -5.56 6.34
CA SER A 22 10.61 -6.28 7.62
C SER A 22 9.45 -7.28 7.67
N PHE A 23 8.30 -6.93 7.09
CA PHE A 23 7.16 -7.84 7.01
C PHE A 23 7.44 -9.06 6.14
N PHE A 24 7.95 -8.86 4.92
CA PHE A 24 8.20 -9.97 4.00
C PHE A 24 9.33 -10.88 4.49
N THR A 25 10.28 -10.33 5.25
CA THR A 25 11.40 -11.06 5.87
C THR A 25 11.11 -11.58 7.28
N CYS A 26 9.89 -11.38 7.80
CA CYS A 26 9.48 -11.77 9.16
C CYS A 26 10.32 -11.15 10.30
N ASN A 27 11.09 -10.09 10.02
CA ASN A 27 11.81 -9.31 11.03
C ASN A 27 10.88 -8.28 11.69
N ILE A 28 9.79 -8.75 12.29
CA ILE A 28 8.71 -7.90 12.78
C ILE A 28 9.09 -7.31 14.15
N SER A 29 9.35 -5.99 14.19
CA SER A 29 9.67 -5.27 15.43
C SER A 29 8.49 -5.19 16.39
N GLU A 30 8.76 -4.95 17.68
CA GLU A 30 7.73 -4.72 18.70
C GLU A 30 6.81 -3.53 18.36
N ALA A 31 7.34 -2.50 17.70
CA ALA A 31 6.55 -1.37 17.23
C ALA A 31 5.53 -1.79 16.16
N MET A 32 5.93 -2.65 15.23
CA MET A 32 5.03 -3.22 14.21
C MET A 32 3.99 -4.14 14.83
N LYS A 33 4.35 -4.94 15.85
CA LYS A 33 3.41 -5.80 16.59
C LYS A 33 2.31 -4.98 17.25
N LYS A 34 2.65 -3.84 17.85
CA LYS A 34 1.67 -2.94 18.47
C LYS A 34 0.69 -2.34 17.45
N GLU A 35 1.18 -1.91 16.29
CA GLU A 35 0.34 -1.39 15.21
C GLU A 35 -0.53 -2.45 14.53
N THR A 36 -0.09 -3.71 14.47
CA THR A 36 -0.92 -4.81 13.93
C THR A 36 -2.05 -5.22 14.86
N LEU A 37 -1.91 -4.94 16.16
CA LEU A 37 -2.88 -5.27 17.20
C LEU A 37 -3.82 -4.10 17.54
N ASP A 38 -3.47 -2.87 17.12
CA ASP A 38 -4.31 -1.69 17.38
C ASP A 38 -5.58 -1.71 16.51
N PRO A 39 -6.77 -1.45 17.09
CA PRO A 39 -8.05 -1.54 16.39
C PRO A 39 -8.34 -0.38 15.40
N TRP A 40 -7.42 0.58 15.27
CA TRP A 40 -7.55 1.71 14.35
C TRP A 40 -6.50 1.63 13.23
N PRO A 41 -6.89 1.89 11.97
CA PRO A 41 -6.07 1.55 10.83
C PRO A 41 -4.93 2.57 10.70
N SER A 42 -3.73 2.24 11.16
CA SER A 42 -2.55 2.90 10.60
C SER A 42 -2.57 2.60 9.10
N MET A 43 -2.63 3.65 8.28
CA MET A 43 -2.92 3.55 6.85
C MET A 43 -1.94 2.66 6.09
N VAL A 44 -0.77 2.34 6.65
CA VAL A 44 0.26 1.52 6.00
C VAL A 44 -0.08 0.03 6.05
N LEU A 45 -0.72 -0.44 7.11
CA LEU A 45 -1.01 -1.86 7.32
C LEU A 45 -2.49 -2.07 7.63
N LEU A 46 -3.33 -2.02 6.58
CA LEU A 46 -4.60 -2.75 6.67
C LEU A 46 -4.30 -4.24 6.50
N MET A 47 -3.81 -4.85 7.58
CA MET A 47 -4.13 -6.24 7.83
C MET A 47 -5.65 -6.34 8.05
N LYS A 48 -6.42 -6.44 6.96
CA LYS A 48 -7.71 -7.10 7.05
C LYS A 48 -7.46 -8.60 7.16
N MET A 49 -6.83 -9.04 8.25
CA MET A 49 -7.16 -10.32 8.85
C MET A 49 -8.56 -10.17 9.43
N LYS A 50 -9.57 -10.11 8.55
CA LYS A 50 -10.95 -10.21 8.98
C LYS A 50 -11.03 -11.46 9.83
N ARG A 51 -11.47 -11.29 11.08
CA ARG A 51 -11.97 -12.32 12.02
C ARG A 51 -13.06 -13.26 11.42
N ARG A 52 -13.29 -13.26 10.10
CA ARG A 52 -14.26 -14.13 9.41
C ARG A 52 -13.73 -15.54 9.17
N PHE A 53 -12.43 -15.75 9.13
CA PHE A 53 -11.87 -17.08 9.34
C PHE A 53 -11.46 -17.15 10.80
N GLY A 54 -12.08 -18.04 11.57
CA GLY A 54 -11.79 -18.28 12.98
C GLY A 54 -10.39 -18.87 13.22
N TYR A 55 -9.35 -18.33 12.60
CA TYR A 55 -7.97 -18.62 12.94
C TYR A 55 -7.69 -17.97 14.30
N LYS A 56 -8.02 -18.71 15.35
CA LYS A 56 -7.22 -18.65 16.56
C LYS A 56 -5.80 -18.96 16.10
N TYR A 57 -4.92 -17.95 16.12
CA TYR A 57 -3.52 -18.27 16.30
C TYR A 57 -3.51 -19.20 17.51
N GLY A 58 -2.93 -20.40 17.38
CA GLY A 58 -2.59 -21.17 18.57
C GLY A 58 -1.65 -20.33 19.45
N ASN A 59 -1.03 -20.91 20.46
CA ASN A 59 -0.05 -20.20 21.30
C ASN A 59 1.23 -19.73 20.56
N LYS A 60 1.22 -19.67 19.22
CA LYS A 60 2.32 -19.24 18.38
C LYS A 60 2.44 -17.72 18.33
N SER A 61 3.68 -17.23 18.35
CA SER A 61 3.95 -15.82 18.13
C SER A 61 3.64 -15.39 16.69
N LEU A 62 3.53 -14.07 16.47
CA LEU A 62 3.35 -13.49 15.14
C LEU A 62 4.51 -13.85 14.20
N ILE A 63 5.74 -13.96 14.73
CA ILE A 63 6.95 -14.31 13.97
C ILE A 63 6.88 -15.76 13.50
N GLU A 64 6.61 -16.70 14.40
CA GLU A 64 6.42 -18.12 14.04
C GLU A 64 5.36 -18.29 12.97
N SER A 65 4.26 -17.54 13.10
CA SER A 65 3.17 -17.60 12.14
C SER A 65 3.48 -16.89 10.82
N CYS A 66 4.49 -16.01 10.78
CA CYS A 66 4.99 -15.40 9.56
C CYS A 66 5.94 -16.36 8.82
N GLU A 67 6.82 -17.02 9.56
CA GLU A 67 7.81 -17.96 9.05
C GLU A 67 7.18 -19.25 8.51
N ASP A 68 6.12 -19.75 9.18
CA ASP A 68 5.39 -20.95 8.78
C ASP A 68 4.58 -20.81 7.48
N ARG A 69 4.47 -19.60 6.92
CA ARG A 69 3.58 -19.31 5.79
C ARG A 69 4.38 -19.24 4.49
N PRO A 70 4.09 -20.12 3.51
CA PRO A 70 4.78 -20.10 2.23
C PRO A 70 4.41 -18.88 1.37
N VAL A 71 3.27 -18.24 1.65
CA VAL A 71 2.80 -17.06 0.92
C VAL A 71 2.38 -15.99 1.92
N LYS A 72 2.87 -14.76 1.70
CA LYS A 72 2.58 -13.58 2.51
C LYS A 72 1.89 -12.53 1.65
N VAL A 73 0.75 -12.03 2.12
CA VAL A 73 -0.04 -11.03 1.40
C VAL A 73 -0.27 -9.82 2.31
N ILE A 74 0.19 -8.66 1.87
CA ILE A 74 -0.04 -7.38 2.55
C ILE A 74 -0.94 -6.52 1.67
N LYS A 75 -1.93 -5.90 2.29
CA LYS A 75 -2.65 -4.79 1.68
C LYS A 75 -2.20 -3.48 2.31
N THR A 76 -1.56 -2.64 1.51
CA THR A 76 -1.22 -1.28 1.90
C THR A 76 -2.29 -0.31 1.41
N ILE A 77 -2.43 0.84 2.08
CA ILE A 77 -3.22 1.96 1.59
C ILE A 77 -2.23 3.06 1.19
N ARG A 78 -2.42 3.65 0.00
CA ARG A 78 -1.70 4.86 -0.45
C ARG A 78 -0.17 4.73 -0.55
N THR A 79 0.36 3.52 -0.73
CA THR A 79 1.76 3.35 -1.16
C THR A 79 1.96 3.99 -2.52
N ARG A 80 2.97 4.86 -2.68
CA ARG A 80 3.33 5.43 -3.99
C ARG A 80 4.08 4.41 -4.82
N VAL A 81 3.93 4.46 -6.14
CA VAL A 81 4.64 3.55 -7.06
C VAL A 81 6.14 3.72 -6.95
N SER A 82 6.61 4.95 -6.74
CA SER A 82 8.03 5.28 -6.59
C SER A 82 8.72 4.53 -5.44
N TRP A 83 7.97 4.07 -4.43
CA TRP A 83 8.50 3.33 -3.29
C TRP A 83 8.68 1.83 -3.57
N LEU A 84 8.14 1.33 -4.68
CA LEU A 84 8.16 -0.10 -5.00
C LEU A 84 9.49 -0.55 -5.58
N LYS A 85 10.23 0.32 -6.26
CA LYS A 85 11.50 -0.04 -6.91
C LYS A 85 12.53 -0.62 -5.93
N PRO A 86 12.80 0.00 -4.76
CA PRO A 86 13.72 -0.59 -3.78
C PRO A 86 13.26 -1.95 -3.26
N LEU A 87 11.95 -2.16 -3.08
CA LEU A 87 11.38 -3.42 -2.61
C LEU A 87 11.49 -4.52 -3.67
N LEU A 88 11.18 -4.20 -4.93
CA LEU A 88 11.31 -5.13 -6.05
C LEU A 88 12.77 -5.53 -6.31
N ASN A 89 13.72 -4.63 -6.00
CA ASN A 89 15.15 -4.93 -6.08
C ASN A 89 15.64 -5.85 -4.95
N SER A 90 15.18 -5.64 -3.71
CA SER A 90 15.65 -6.41 -2.56
C SER A 90 14.92 -7.74 -2.38
N LEU A 91 13.66 -7.84 -2.80
CA LEU A 91 12.81 -9.02 -2.62
C LEU A 91 12.52 -9.64 -3.99
N GLN A 92 13.29 -10.66 -4.38
CA GLN A 92 13.19 -11.26 -5.72
C GLN A 92 11.83 -11.90 -5.99
N ASP A 93 11.24 -12.54 -4.98
CA ASP A 93 9.93 -13.23 -5.08
C ASP A 93 8.73 -12.30 -4.84
N LEU A 94 8.96 -11.01 -4.59
CA LEU A 94 7.88 -10.06 -4.37
C LEU A 94 7.10 -9.82 -5.66
N LYS A 95 5.78 -10.04 -5.59
CA LYS A 95 4.82 -9.63 -6.62
C LYS A 95 3.92 -8.53 -6.07
N VAL A 96 3.71 -7.49 -6.87
CA VAL A 96 2.95 -6.30 -6.50
C VAL A 96 1.81 -6.08 -7.48
N ILE A 97 0.61 -5.91 -6.93
CA ILE A 97 -0.56 -5.40 -7.66
C ILE A 97 -0.82 -4.00 -7.13
N HIS A 98 -0.50 -2.99 -7.92
CA HIS A 98 -0.69 -1.60 -7.56
C HIS A 98 -2.03 -1.09 -8.13
N LEU A 99 -2.98 -0.78 -7.24
CA LEU A 99 -4.32 -0.35 -7.60
C LEU A 99 -4.45 1.18 -7.48
N LEU A 100 -4.41 1.87 -8.61
CA LEU A 100 -4.65 3.30 -8.68
C LEU A 100 -6.15 3.59 -8.61
N ARG A 101 -6.52 4.42 -7.64
CA ARG A 101 -7.89 4.89 -7.45
C ARG A 101 -8.08 6.26 -8.07
N ASP A 102 -9.27 6.48 -8.62
CA ASP A 102 -9.71 7.79 -9.06
C ASP A 102 -9.62 8.82 -7.91
N PRO A 103 -8.91 9.95 -8.11
CA PRO A 103 -8.77 10.96 -7.07
C PRO A 103 -10.13 11.55 -6.67
N ARG A 104 -11.12 11.64 -7.56
CA ARG A 104 -12.46 12.18 -7.22
C ARG A 104 -13.22 11.31 -6.22
N ALA A 105 -12.97 10.00 -6.23
CA ALA A 105 -13.53 9.10 -5.22
C ALA A 105 -12.73 9.14 -3.90
N THR A 106 -11.46 9.52 -3.97
CA THR A 106 -10.53 9.49 -2.83
C THR A 106 -10.59 10.79 -2.02
N ILE A 107 -10.75 11.95 -2.69
CA ILE A 107 -10.77 13.29 -2.06
C ILE A 107 -11.88 13.42 -1.00
N PRO A 108 -13.17 13.13 -1.28
CA PRO A 108 -14.23 13.33 -0.28
C PRO A 108 -14.02 12.47 0.97
N SER A 109 -13.56 11.23 0.77
CA SER A 109 -13.24 10.33 1.88
C SER A 109 -12.05 10.83 2.69
N GLY A 110 -11.03 11.40 2.05
CA GLY A 110 -9.86 11.93 2.76
C GLY A 110 -10.14 13.23 3.49
N ILE A 111 -10.94 14.14 2.92
CA ILE A 111 -11.42 15.34 3.61
C ILE A 111 -12.22 14.95 4.86
N LYS A 112 -13.16 14.00 4.73
CA LYS A 112 -13.97 13.52 5.86
C LYS A 112 -13.12 12.94 7.00
N GLN A 113 -11.97 12.35 6.68
CA GLN A 113 -11.04 11.77 7.66
C GLN A 113 -9.95 12.74 8.12
N GLY A 114 -9.96 13.99 7.64
CA GLY A 114 -8.94 14.99 7.96
C GLY A 114 -7.56 14.72 7.36
N TRP A 115 -7.47 13.87 6.33
CA TRP A 115 -6.21 13.52 5.65
C TRP A 115 -5.81 14.54 4.60
N PHE A 116 -6.79 15.24 4.03
CA PHE A 116 -6.61 16.18 2.94
C PHE A 116 -7.22 17.52 3.29
N SER A 117 -6.58 18.60 2.83
CA SER A 117 -7.24 19.90 2.78
C SER A 117 -8.29 19.91 1.67
N ILE A 118 -9.21 20.87 1.72
CA ILE A 118 -10.21 21.10 0.67
C ILE A 118 -9.52 21.39 -0.69
N ASN A 119 -8.28 21.89 -0.66
CA ASN A 119 -7.50 22.25 -1.84
C ASN A 119 -6.54 21.14 -2.32
N ALA A 120 -6.55 19.96 -1.69
CA ALA A 120 -5.64 18.85 -2.03
C ALA A 120 -5.90 18.20 -3.40
N SER A 121 -6.92 18.66 -4.13
CA SER A 121 -7.29 18.08 -5.43
C SER A 121 -6.15 18.16 -6.44
N LYS A 122 -5.42 19.27 -6.49
CA LYS A 122 -4.30 19.46 -7.41
C LYS A 122 -3.14 18.52 -7.08
N GLU A 123 -2.68 18.54 -5.84
CA GLU A 123 -1.58 17.69 -5.36
C GLU A 123 -1.88 16.20 -5.56
N LEU A 124 -3.10 15.76 -5.22
CA LEU A 124 -3.48 14.36 -5.41
C LEU A 124 -3.54 13.97 -6.89
N CYS A 125 -4.00 14.87 -7.77
CA CYS A 125 -3.97 14.62 -9.21
C CYS A 125 -2.53 14.50 -9.72
N ASP A 126 -1.62 15.34 -9.25
CA ASP A 126 -0.22 15.30 -9.65
C ASP A 126 0.45 14.00 -9.17
N TYR A 127 0.16 13.56 -7.95
CA TYR A 127 0.62 12.26 -7.46
C TYR A 127 0.10 11.07 -8.28
N VAL A 128 -1.17 11.10 -8.70
CA VAL A 128 -1.73 10.04 -9.55
C VAL A 128 -1.07 10.04 -10.93
N LYS A 129 -0.81 11.21 -11.51
CA LYS A 129 -0.10 11.31 -12.80
C LYS A 129 1.32 10.79 -12.71
N GLU A 130 2.03 11.14 -11.64
CA GLU A 130 3.36 10.60 -11.36
C GLU A 130 3.31 9.08 -11.21
N ASP A 131 2.37 8.54 -10.41
CA ASP A 131 2.26 7.10 -10.20
C ASP A 131 1.90 6.35 -11.49
N LEU A 132 1.09 6.94 -12.38
CA LEU A 132 0.83 6.38 -13.72
C LEU A 132 2.11 6.33 -14.55
N HIS A 133 2.84 7.45 -14.64
CA HIS A 133 4.06 7.55 -15.44
C HIS A 133 5.18 6.64 -14.92
N TYR A 134 5.44 6.66 -13.61
CA TYR A 134 6.40 5.76 -12.99
C TYR A 134 5.93 4.31 -13.02
N GLY A 135 4.63 4.06 -12.92
CA GLY A 135 4.03 2.72 -12.96
C GLY A 135 4.29 2.02 -14.28
N GLU A 136 4.07 2.72 -15.39
CA GLU A 136 4.38 2.22 -16.73
C GLU A 136 5.86 1.85 -16.87
N GLN A 137 6.77 2.75 -16.50
CA GLN A 137 8.21 2.49 -16.56
C GLN A 137 8.63 1.30 -15.69
N LEU A 138 8.11 1.24 -14.47
CA LEU A 138 8.48 0.21 -13.52
C LEU A 138 7.91 -1.14 -13.92
N GLN A 139 6.71 -1.17 -14.50
CA GLN A 139 6.10 -2.38 -15.01
C GLN A 139 6.87 -2.93 -16.22
N ASN A 140 7.34 -2.07 -17.12
CA ASN A 140 8.23 -2.49 -18.22
C ASN A 140 9.55 -3.09 -17.70
N HIS A 141 10.04 -2.61 -16.55
CA HIS A 141 11.25 -3.14 -15.93
C HIS A 141 11.01 -4.45 -15.14
N TYR A 142 9.79 -4.70 -14.66
CA TYR A 142 9.42 -5.88 -13.87
C TYR A 142 8.09 -6.52 -14.32
N PRO A 143 7.98 -6.98 -15.58
CA PRO A 143 6.70 -7.35 -16.19
C PRO A 143 5.98 -8.50 -15.50
N GLU A 144 6.71 -9.45 -14.89
CA GLU A 144 6.12 -10.60 -14.20
C GLU A 144 5.85 -10.37 -12.70
N ARG A 145 6.32 -9.24 -12.17
CA ARG A 145 6.30 -8.95 -10.73
C ARG A 145 5.54 -7.69 -10.37
N LEU A 146 5.27 -6.81 -11.32
CA LEU A 146 4.48 -5.60 -11.08
C LEU A 146 3.34 -5.50 -12.09
N VAL A 147 2.12 -5.38 -11.57
CA VAL A 147 0.93 -5.04 -12.36
C VAL A 147 0.35 -3.75 -11.81
N VAL A 148 0.22 -2.73 -12.67
CA VAL A 148 -0.43 -1.47 -12.34
C VAL A 148 -1.83 -1.45 -12.96
N TYR A 149 -2.85 -1.33 -12.11
CA TYR A 149 -4.23 -1.23 -12.55
C TYR A 149 -4.80 0.15 -12.20
N ALA A 150 -5.21 0.91 -13.22
CA ALA A 150 -5.85 2.20 -13.05
C ALA A 150 -7.29 2.14 -13.56
N ARG A 151 -8.22 2.71 -12.77
CA ARG A 151 -9.60 2.94 -13.21
C ARG A 151 -9.94 4.40 -13.03
N MET A 152 -10.02 5.14 -14.15
CA MET A 152 -10.36 6.56 -14.18
C MET A 152 -11.70 6.76 -14.87
N TYR A 153 -12.59 7.57 -14.30
CA TYR A 153 -13.89 7.87 -14.93
C TYR A 153 -13.80 9.11 -15.83
N SER A 154 -13.45 9.01 -17.11
CA SER A 154 -13.54 10.22 -17.95
C SER A 154 -15.01 10.63 -18.12
N HIS A 155 -15.29 11.92 -18.27
CA HIS A 155 -16.65 12.45 -18.36
C HIS A 155 -17.45 11.98 -19.60
N ASN A 156 -16.91 11.09 -20.45
CA ASN A 156 -17.67 10.45 -21.53
C ASN A 156 -17.20 9.04 -21.96
N GLN A 157 -16.28 8.40 -21.25
CA GLN A 157 -15.86 7.01 -21.53
C GLN A 157 -15.16 6.41 -20.29
N ILE A 158 -15.48 5.14 -19.98
CA ILE A 158 -14.71 4.35 -19.02
C ILE A 158 -13.46 3.87 -19.76
N SER A 159 -12.27 4.43 -19.49
CA SER A 159 -11.03 3.76 -19.89
C SER A 159 -10.62 2.81 -18.77
N THR A 160 -10.61 1.52 -19.08
CA THR A 160 -9.88 0.53 -18.30
C THR A 160 -8.55 0.33 -19.00
N ASP A 161 -7.58 1.21 -18.72
CA ASP A 161 -6.23 1.02 -19.20
C ASP A 161 -5.57 -0.02 -18.30
N THR A 162 -5.75 -1.27 -18.69
CA THR A 162 -4.94 -2.36 -18.14
C THR A 162 -3.65 -2.32 -18.94
N PHE A 163 -2.57 -1.85 -18.32
CA PHE A 163 -1.24 -2.09 -18.85
C PHE A 163 -1.02 -3.60 -18.69
N LEU A 164 -1.34 -4.39 -19.71
CA LEU A 164 -0.96 -5.80 -19.76
C LEU A 164 0.37 -5.86 -20.50
N PRO A 165 1.35 -6.65 -20.01
CA PRO A 165 2.51 -6.97 -20.82
C PRO A 165 2.02 -7.70 -22.09
N SER A 166 2.43 -7.18 -23.24
CA SER A 166 2.22 -7.76 -24.57
C SER A 166 3.00 -9.05 -24.76
#